data_AF-S7ZWB3-F1
#
_entry.id   AF-S7ZWB3-F1
#
_cell.length_a   1.000
_cell.length_b   1.000
_cell.length_c   1.000
_cell.angle_alpha   90.00
_cell.angle_beta   90.00
_cell.angle_gamma   90.00
#
_symmetry.space_group_name_H-M   'P 1'
#
loop_
_entity.id
_entity.type
_entity.pdbx_description
1 polymer ?
#
loop_
_entity_poly.entity_id
_entity_poly.type
_entity_poly.pdbx_seq_one_letter_code
_entity_poly.pdbx_strand_id
1 'polypeptide(L)'
;MDFHLRCNALKCRAQLQERAVVTTCSHIFCLECANSLGLSHPTTSDRRCPACQTVLCNPDDAVSTVLNPTEDYKTSVLSGMDPTTIMECAGRALGFWAYQSTQEIFYQEYLGKSLTEKYASLSIQMDKVIHNANSEISTLHSKVSDMQAQHAQLQKKNQELVDLYREKTKKLAQMTNLYRLLKARAMKSRMETAASENASQTLHCMTTQSGPVMPPPPSAPFMANTGNSRTPNTPSYPYSARGVERLHRAQRSGTGSSRISRPQKPSKAMVPDLPGHAVLNVRTALADRAKQDHRTRLANSNRPPTVSSQLPPEEEILARFGKPS
;
A
#
# COMPACT_ATOMS: atom_id res chain seq x y z
N MET A 1 -42.14 11.32 0.15
CA MET A 1 -41.18 10.64 1.04
C MET A 1 -42.01 10.03 2.13
N ASP A 2 -42.07 8.70 2.18
CA ASP A 2 -42.83 8.01 3.22
C ASP A 2 -42.01 8.06 4.52
N PHE A 3 -42.49 8.82 5.51
CA PHE A 3 -41.83 8.94 6.80
C PHE A 3 -42.15 7.70 7.62
N HIS A 4 -41.13 6.88 7.84
CA HIS A 4 -41.23 5.68 8.66
C HIS A 4 -40.50 5.87 9.97
N LEU A 5 -41.10 5.39 11.06
CA LEU A 5 -40.43 5.33 12.35
C LEU A 5 -39.26 4.35 12.28
N ARG A 6 -38.13 4.73 12.86
CA ARG A 6 -36.93 3.88 12.97
C ARG A 6 -36.63 3.62 14.43
N CYS A 7 -36.09 2.43 14.71
CA CYS A 7 -35.63 2.10 16.06
C CYS A 7 -34.64 3.17 16.58
N ASN A 8 -34.88 3.66 17.80
CA ASN A 8 -34.03 4.65 18.44
C ASN A 8 -32.72 4.07 19.03
N ALA A 9 -32.54 2.75 19.01
CA ALA A 9 -31.24 2.14 19.27
C ALA A 9 -30.31 2.45 18.09
N LEU A 10 -29.26 3.24 18.36
CA LEU A 10 -28.36 3.81 17.33
C LEU A 10 -27.64 2.77 16.48
N LYS A 11 -27.41 1.57 17.02
CA LYS A 11 -26.80 0.44 16.28
C LYS A 11 -27.80 -0.32 15.40
N CYS A 12 -29.09 -0.23 15.70
CA CYS A 12 -30.15 -0.97 14.98
C CYS A 12 -30.72 -0.14 13.85
N ARG A 13 -31.38 1.00 14.18
CA ARG A 13 -32.01 1.93 13.23
C ARG A 13 -32.95 1.29 12.19
N ALA A 14 -33.37 0.05 12.44
CA ALA A 14 -34.29 -0.68 11.57
C ALA A 14 -35.62 0.06 11.48
N GLN A 15 -36.22 0.01 10.29
CA GLN A 15 -37.55 0.54 10.07
C GLN A 15 -38.57 -0.28 10.85
N LEU A 16 -39.48 0.41 11.55
CA LEU A 16 -40.53 -0.20 12.34
C LEU A 16 -41.79 -0.34 11.47
N GLN A 17 -42.42 -1.51 11.51
CA GLN A 17 -43.55 -1.82 10.63
C GLN A 17 -44.82 -2.15 11.41
N GLU A 18 -44.85 -3.27 12.13
CA GLU A 18 -46.09 -3.77 12.74
C GLU A 18 -46.22 -3.40 14.21
N ARG A 19 -45.17 -3.69 14.98
CA ARG A 19 -45.15 -3.52 16.44
C ARG A 19 -43.85 -2.92 16.91
N ALA A 20 -43.95 -2.10 17.96
CA ALA A 20 -42.82 -1.46 18.61
C ALA A 20 -43.11 -1.23 20.09
N VAL A 21 -42.08 -0.87 20.86
CA VAL A 21 -42.23 -0.36 22.23
C VAL A 21 -41.98 1.13 22.20
N VAL A 22 -42.98 1.92 22.63
CA VAL A 22 -42.91 3.38 22.74
C VAL A 22 -42.77 3.75 24.22
N THR A 23 -41.95 4.74 24.51
CA THR A 23 -41.73 5.26 25.86
C THR A 23 -42.36 6.64 26.05
N THR A 24 -42.65 7.01 27.30
CA THR A 24 -43.16 8.34 27.68
C THR A 24 -42.17 9.47 27.41
N CYS A 25 -40.87 9.17 27.33
CA CYS A 25 -39.83 10.09 26.90
C CYS A 25 -39.68 10.17 25.36
N SER A 26 -40.73 9.86 24.61
CA SER A 26 -40.81 9.98 23.14
C SER A 26 -39.84 9.12 22.35
N HIS A 27 -39.37 7.99 22.88
CA HIS A 27 -38.51 7.05 22.15
C HIS A 27 -39.27 5.79 21.72
N ILE A 28 -38.84 5.18 20.61
CA ILE A 28 -39.46 3.99 20.05
C ILE A 28 -38.42 2.95 19.64
N PHE A 29 -38.69 1.68 19.96
CA PHE A 29 -37.76 0.58 19.74
C PHE A 29 -38.46 -0.60 19.06
N CYS A 30 -37.74 -1.36 18.23
CA CYS A 30 -38.23 -2.66 17.77
C CYS A 30 -38.32 -3.62 18.96
N LEU A 31 -39.14 -4.66 18.84
CA LEU A 31 -39.35 -5.63 19.92
C LEU A 31 -38.03 -6.30 20.36
N GLU A 32 -37.14 -6.60 19.41
CA GLU A 32 -35.84 -7.20 19.68
C GLU A 32 -34.95 -6.29 20.53
N CYS A 33 -34.82 -5.01 20.17
CA CYS A 33 -34.07 -4.03 20.97
C CYS A 33 -34.73 -3.78 22.31
N ALA A 34 -36.06 -3.70 22.37
CA ALA A 34 -36.77 -3.50 23.63
C ALA A 34 -36.53 -4.67 24.60
N ASN A 35 -36.52 -5.91 24.12
CA ASN A 35 -36.24 -7.10 24.92
C ASN A 35 -34.77 -7.16 25.36
N SER A 36 -33.85 -7.02 24.41
CA SER A 36 -32.40 -7.15 24.68
C SER A 36 -31.83 -6.02 25.54
N LEU A 37 -32.41 -4.82 25.47
CA LEU A 37 -31.98 -3.65 26.25
C LEU A 37 -32.77 -3.48 27.56
N GLY A 38 -33.57 -4.48 27.96
CA GLY A 38 -34.28 -4.47 29.24
C GLY A 38 -35.43 -3.47 29.35
N LEU A 39 -36.02 -3.05 28.22
CA LEU A 39 -37.15 -2.12 28.18
C LEU A 39 -38.51 -2.84 28.33
N SER A 40 -38.61 -4.09 27.85
CA SER A 40 -39.89 -4.83 27.79
C SER A 40 -40.35 -5.43 29.12
N HIS A 41 -39.45 -5.63 30.08
CA HIS A 41 -39.78 -6.25 31.37
C HIS A 41 -39.66 -5.22 32.51
N PRO A 42 -40.75 -4.89 33.22
CA PRO A 42 -40.73 -3.98 34.37
C PRO A 42 -40.12 -4.61 35.63
N THR A 43 -39.29 -5.66 35.48
CA THR A 43 -38.81 -6.53 36.57
C THR A 43 -37.78 -5.88 37.49
N THR A 44 -37.33 -4.66 37.19
CA THR A 44 -36.32 -3.95 37.98
C THR A 44 -36.78 -2.52 38.22
N SER A 45 -36.64 -2.04 39.46
CA SER A 45 -36.83 -0.64 39.87
C SER A 45 -35.98 0.38 39.09
N ASP A 46 -35.13 -0.08 38.17
CA ASP A 46 -34.16 0.68 37.39
C ASP A 46 -34.38 0.63 35.86
N ARG A 47 -35.61 0.38 35.37
CA ARG A 47 -35.87 0.43 33.92
C ARG A 47 -35.51 1.82 33.38
N ARG A 48 -34.58 1.89 32.42
CA ARG A 48 -34.10 3.13 31.81
C ARG A 48 -34.28 3.11 30.31
N CYS A 49 -34.62 4.27 29.73
CA CYS A 49 -34.68 4.42 28.29
C CYS A 49 -33.29 4.21 27.68
N PRO A 50 -33.08 3.26 26.75
CA PRO A 50 -31.78 3.03 26.14
C PRO A 50 -31.25 4.21 25.33
N ALA A 51 -32.10 5.16 24.96
CA ALA A 51 -31.75 6.31 24.13
C ALA A 51 -31.39 7.58 24.93
N CYS A 52 -32.10 7.88 26.02
CA CYS A 52 -31.91 9.11 26.80
C CYS A 52 -31.68 8.86 28.30
N GLN A 53 -31.63 7.60 28.74
CA GLN A 53 -31.36 7.18 30.12
C GLN A 53 -32.37 7.65 31.19
N THR A 54 -33.48 8.28 30.76
CA THR A 54 -34.63 8.60 31.62
C THR A 54 -35.12 7.33 32.32
N VAL A 55 -35.36 7.43 33.62
CA VAL A 55 -35.91 6.33 34.43
C VAL A 55 -37.40 6.19 34.12
N LEU A 56 -37.85 4.97 33.87
CA LEU A 56 -39.19 4.60 33.42
C LEU A 56 -39.85 3.69 34.47
N CYS A 57 -40.15 4.23 35.64
CA CYS A 57 -40.62 3.48 36.81
C CYS A 57 -42.07 2.97 36.69
N ASN A 58 -42.92 3.68 35.94
CA ASN A 58 -44.36 3.37 35.88
C ASN A 58 -44.63 2.34 34.80
N PRO A 59 -45.57 1.39 34.97
CA PRO A 59 -45.89 0.38 33.96
C PRO A 59 -46.09 0.98 32.55
N ASP A 60 -46.80 2.11 32.45
CA ASP A 60 -47.12 2.79 31.19
C ASP A 60 -45.97 3.62 30.59
N ASP A 61 -44.81 3.70 31.27
CA ASP A 61 -43.65 4.42 30.74
C ASP A 61 -42.99 3.74 29.52
N ALA A 62 -43.31 2.47 29.28
CA ALA A 62 -42.91 1.75 28.06
C ALA A 62 -43.98 0.71 27.68
N VAL A 63 -44.65 0.93 26.55
CA VAL A 63 -45.81 0.13 26.12
C VAL A 63 -45.59 -0.42 24.72
N SER A 64 -45.96 -1.70 24.52
CA SER A 64 -46.01 -2.28 23.18
C SER A 64 -47.22 -1.74 22.42
N THR A 65 -46.97 -1.14 21.26
CA THR A 65 -47.99 -0.58 20.38
C THR A 65 -48.00 -1.27 19.03
N VAL A 66 -49.19 -1.31 18.40
CA VAL A 66 -49.38 -1.68 17.00
C VAL A 66 -49.33 -0.40 16.18
N LEU A 67 -48.41 -0.32 15.23
CA LEU A 67 -48.17 0.90 14.45
C LEU A 67 -49.22 1.12 13.36
N ASN A 68 -49.81 0.04 12.88
CA ASN A 68 -50.86 0.04 11.85
C ASN A 68 -52.10 -0.70 12.38
N PRO A 69 -52.85 -0.13 13.33
CA PRO A 69 -54.07 -0.77 13.85
C PRO A 69 -55.20 -0.74 12.81
N THR A 70 -56.15 -1.67 12.92
CA THR A 70 -57.34 -1.74 12.05
C THR A 70 -58.28 -0.56 12.30
N GLU A 71 -59.10 -0.20 11.31
CA GLU A 71 -60.10 0.87 11.46
C GLU A 71 -61.10 0.60 12.59
N ASP A 72 -61.52 -0.67 12.75
CA ASP A 72 -62.42 -1.08 13.84
C ASP A 72 -61.77 -0.90 15.22
N TYR A 73 -60.46 -1.16 15.34
CA TYR A 73 -59.74 -0.95 16.60
C TYR A 73 -59.60 0.54 16.91
N LYS A 74 -59.28 1.38 15.92
CA LYS A 74 -59.24 2.84 16.07
C LYS A 74 -60.59 3.38 16.53
N THR A 75 -61.68 2.89 15.94
CA THR A 75 -63.04 3.26 16.33
C THR A 75 -63.34 2.83 17.76
N SER A 76 -63.03 1.58 18.11
CA SER A 76 -63.33 1.01 19.43
C SER A 76 -62.55 1.70 20.55
N VAL A 77 -61.26 1.99 20.35
CA VAL A 77 -60.42 2.60 21.41
C VAL A 77 -60.73 4.07 21.66
N LEU A 78 -61.24 4.78 20.64
CA LEU A 78 -61.64 6.19 20.76
C LEU A 78 -63.09 6.34 21.23
N SER A 79 -63.96 5.37 20.93
CA SER A 79 -65.36 5.39 21.32
C SER A 79 -65.51 5.26 22.84
N GLY A 80 -66.06 6.30 23.48
CA GLY A 80 -66.22 6.36 24.94
C GLY A 80 -65.27 7.33 25.65
N MET A 81 -64.27 7.87 24.94
CA MET A 81 -63.45 8.99 25.41
C MET A 81 -64.16 10.33 25.17
N ASP A 82 -63.98 11.29 26.07
CA ASP A 82 -64.50 12.64 25.85
C ASP A 82 -63.66 13.40 24.80
N PRO A 83 -64.22 14.41 24.10
CA PRO A 83 -63.51 15.15 23.07
C PRO A 83 -62.20 15.80 23.54
N THR A 84 -62.10 16.20 24.82
CA THR A 84 -60.88 16.82 25.35
C THR A 84 -59.76 15.80 25.41
N THR A 85 -60.03 14.62 25.99
CA THR A 85 -59.06 13.51 26.06
C THR A 85 -58.59 13.08 24.67
N ILE A 86 -59.52 12.94 23.71
CA ILE A 86 -59.17 12.59 22.32
C ILE A 86 -58.19 13.59 21.71
N MET A 87 -58.48 14.90 21.86
CA MET A 87 -57.62 15.95 21.33
C MET A 87 -56.27 16.00 22.03
N GLU A 88 -56.19 15.71 23.32
CA GLU A 88 -54.91 15.57 24.03
C GLU A 88 -54.08 14.39 23.52
N CYS A 89 -54.70 13.22 23.32
CA CYS A 89 -54.03 12.04 22.75
C CYS A 89 -53.48 12.35 21.35
N ALA A 90 -54.28 12.99 20.50
CA ALA A 90 -53.86 13.42 19.17
C ALA A 90 -52.69 14.41 19.24
N GLY A 91 -52.74 15.41 20.15
CA GLY A 91 -51.66 16.36 20.36
C GLY A 91 -50.35 15.70 20.78
N ARG A 92 -50.40 14.75 21.72
CA ARG A 92 -49.21 13.97 22.16
C ARG A 92 -48.65 13.11 21.03
N ALA A 93 -49.52 12.46 20.24
CA ALA A 93 -49.11 11.66 19.09
C ALA A 93 -48.43 12.50 17.99
N LEU A 94 -48.97 13.68 17.70
CA LEU A 94 -48.36 14.62 16.75
C LEU A 94 -47.01 15.14 17.27
N GLY A 95 -46.93 15.47 18.57
CA GLY A 95 -45.67 15.86 19.22
C GLY A 95 -44.60 14.77 19.13
N PHE A 96 -44.99 13.52 19.35
CA PHE A 96 -44.10 12.36 19.16
C PHE A 96 -43.57 12.26 17.72
N TRP A 97 -44.44 12.38 16.71
CA TRP A 97 -44.01 12.34 15.31
C TRP A 97 -43.11 13.51 14.92
N ALA A 98 -43.39 14.71 15.42
CA ALA A 98 -42.53 15.87 15.23
C ALA A 98 -41.14 15.62 15.83
N TYR A 99 -41.07 15.14 17.07
CA TYR A 99 -39.82 14.77 17.73
C TYR A 99 -39.04 13.72 16.92
N GLN A 100 -39.70 12.62 16.52
CA GLN A 100 -39.05 11.56 15.73
C GLN A 100 -38.54 12.05 14.37
N SER A 101 -39.30 12.94 13.71
CA SER A 101 -38.90 13.53 12.43
C SER A 101 -37.67 14.42 12.58
N THR A 102 -37.66 15.28 13.61
CA THR A 102 -36.51 16.12 13.93
C THR A 102 -35.28 15.28 14.28
N GLN A 103 -35.44 14.24 15.11
CA GLN A 103 -34.35 13.31 15.43
C GLN A 103 -33.78 12.63 14.18
N GLU A 104 -34.63 12.25 13.22
CA GLU A 104 -34.19 11.64 11.96
C GLU A 104 -33.38 12.62 11.10
N ILE A 105 -33.83 13.88 11.00
CA ILE A 105 -33.12 14.92 10.24
C ILE A 105 -31.71 15.09 10.81
N PHE A 106 -31.57 15.26 12.13
CA PHE A 106 -30.25 15.41 12.76
C PHE A 106 -29.36 14.18 12.58
N TYR A 107 -29.93 12.97 12.69
CA TYR A 107 -29.18 11.75 12.45
C TYR A 107 -28.64 11.68 11.02
N GLN A 108 -29.47 12.00 10.01
CA GLN A 108 -29.06 11.98 8.61
C GLN A 108 -28.03 13.07 8.30
N GLU A 109 -28.19 14.26 8.88
CA GLU A 109 -27.23 15.35 8.73
C GLU A 109 -25.86 14.97 9.31
N TYR A 110 -25.84 14.40 10.51
CA TYR A 110 -24.61 13.93 11.15
C TYR A 110 -23.94 12.81 10.34
N LEU A 111 -24.72 11.84 9.88
CA LEU A 111 -24.23 10.74 9.04
C LEU A 111 -23.61 11.28 7.74
N GLY A 112 -24.25 12.25 7.11
CA GLY A 112 -23.75 12.93 5.91
C GLY A 112 -22.43 13.66 6.16
N LYS A 113 -22.34 14.43 7.26
CA LYS A 113 -21.10 15.13 7.67
C LYS A 113 -19.96 14.15 7.92
N SER A 114 -20.18 13.12 8.75
CA SER A 114 -19.16 12.12 9.08
C SER A 114 -18.69 11.35 7.83
N LEU A 115 -19.61 11.00 6.92
CA LEU A 115 -19.24 10.30 5.68
C LEU A 115 -18.43 11.20 4.74
N THR A 116 -18.79 12.48 4.65
CA THR A 116 -18.07 13.47 3.84
C THR A 116 -16.65 13.70 4.37
N GLU A 117 -16.48 13.83 5.69
CA GLU A 117 -15.17 13.96 6.34
C GLU A 117 -14.28 12.73 6.11
N LYS A 118 -14.84 11.52 6.25
CA LYS A 118 -14.11 10.27 5.97
C LYS A 118 -13.68 10.18 4.51
N TYR A 119 -14.55 10.57 3.58
CA TYR A 119 -14.23 10.59 2.16
C TYR A 119 -13.11 11.61 1.85
N ALA A 120 -13.19 12.82 2.42
CA ALA A 120 -12.15 13.83 2.25
C ALA A 120 -10.80 13.37 2.81
N SER A 121 -10.79 12.77 4.00
CA SER A 121 -9.58 12.20 4.62
C SER A 121 -8.97 11.10 3.76
N LEU A 122 -9.79 10.19 3.26
CA LEU A 122 -9.34 9.11 2.37
C LEU A 122 -8.78 9.64 1.05
N SER A 123 -9.41 10.66 0.46
CA SER A 123 -8.92 11.33 -0.75
C SER A 123 -7.53 11.93 -0.53
N ILE A 124 -7.33 12.65 0.58
CA ILE A 124 -6.03 13.23 0.95
C ILE A 124 -4.97 12.12 1.13
N GLN A 125 -5.34 10.99 1.75
CA GLN A 125 -4.42 9.85 1.89
C GLN A 125 -4.03 9.26 0.54
N MET A 126 -4.97 9.16 -0.40
CA MET A 126 -4.70 8.67 -1.75
C MET A 126 -3.73 9.59 -2.49
N ASP A 127 -3.96 10.91 -2.45
CA ASP A 127 -3.07 11.89 -3.07
C ASP A 127 -1.65 11.83 -2.50
N LYS A 128 -1.52 11.62 -1.17
CA LYS A 128 -0.23 11.42 -0.51
C LYS A 128 0.50 10.17 -1.01
N VAL A 129 -0.21 9.06 -1.17
CA VAL A 129 0.38 7.81 -1.69
C VAL A 129 0.87 8.00 -3.12
N ILE A 130 0.07 8.66 -3.98
CA ILE A 130 0.45 8.97 -5.35
C ILE A 130 1.71 9.86 -5.38
N HIS A 131 1.73 10.92 -4.57
CA HIS A 131 2.87 11.83 -4.50
C HIS A 131 4.15 11.12 -4.03
N ASN A 132 4.05 10.31 -2.97
CA ASN A 132 5.19 9.56 -2.44
C ASN A 132 5.74 8.57 -3.48
N ALA A 133 4.87 7.83 -4.16
CA ALA A 133 5.27 6.91 -5.22
C ALA A 133 5.97 7.64 -6.38
N ASN A 134 5.44 8.79 -6.82
CA ASN A 134 6.07 9.60 -7.88
C ASN A 134 7.43 10.16 -7.46
N SER A 135 7.58 10.56 -6.20
CA SER A 135 8.86 11.02 -5.63
C SER A 135 9.89 9.88 -5.58
N GLU A 136 9.47 8.67 -5.21
CA GLU A 136 10.33 7.49 -5.20
C GLU A 136 10.75 7.07 -6.61
N ILE A 137 9.82 7.06 -7.57
CA ILE A 137 10.12 6.81 -8.99
C ILE A 137 11.16 7.81 -9.50
N SER A 138 10.97 9.09 -9.22
CA SER A 138 11.91 10.15 -9.64
C SER A 138 13.30 9.94 -9.03
N THR A 139 13.35 9.57 -7.75
CA THR A 139 14.60 9.27 -7.04
C THR A 139 15.31 8.06 -7.64
N LEU A 140 14.57 6.99 -7.95
CA LEU A 140 15.12 5.78 -8.57
C LEU A 140 15.61 6.05 -10.00
N HIS A 141 14.87 6.83 -10.78
CA HIS A 141 15.28 7.26 -12.12
C HIS A 141 16.61 8.03 -12.07
N SER A 142 16.76 8.97 -11.12
CA SER A 142 18.03 9.69 -10.92
C SER A 142 19.17 8.73 -10.61
N LYS A 143 18.98 7.80 -9.66
CA LYS A 143 20.01 6.81 -9.29
C LYS A 143 20.40 5.91 -10.47
N VAL A 144 19.44 5.46 -11.27
CA VAL A 144 19.70 4.65 -12.46
C VAL A 144 20.52 5.44 -13.48
N SER A 145 20.15 6.70 -13.73
CA SER A 145 20.90 7.60 -14.62
C SER A 145 22.34 7.81 -14.13
N ASP A 146 22.53 8.07 -12.84
CA ASP A 146 23.85 8.27 -12.25
C ASP A 146 24.72 7.01 -12.36
N MET A 147 24.16 5.83 -12.06
CA MET A 147 24.87 4.56 -12.22
C MET A 147 25.23 4.28 -13.69
N GLN A 148 24.34 4.61 -14.64
CA GLN A 148 24.63 4.47 -16.07
C GLN A 148 25.79 5.36 -16.50
N ALA A 149 25.83 6.61 -16.02
CA ALA A 149 26.93 7.54 -16.28
C ALA A 149 28.25 7.03 -15.69
N GLN A 150 28.23 6.55 -14.44
CA GLN A 150 29.41 5.95 -13.79
C GLN A 150 29.91 4.71 -14.52
N HIS A 151 28.99 3.82 -14.95
CA HIS A 151 29.34 2.63 -15.71
C HIS A 151 30.01 2.99 -17.05
N ALA A 152 29.44 3.95 -17.79
CA ALA A 152 30.03 4.44 -19.04
C ALA A 152 31.43 5.02 -18.83
N GLN A 153 31.63 5.78 -17.73
CA GLN A 153 32.94 6.34 -17.38
C GLN A 153 33.96 5.24 -17.03
N LEU A 154 33.57 4.24 -16.24
CA LEU A 154 34.44 3.12 -15.89
C LEU A 154 34.79 2.28 -17.11
N GLN A 155 33.83 2.03 -18.00
CA GLN A 155 34.05 1.31 -19.24
C GLN A 155 35.05 2.04 -20.14
N LYS A 156 34.93 3.37 -20.26
CA LYS A 156 35.90 4.20 -20.99
C LYS A 156 37.31 4.10 -20.40
N LYS A 157 37.45 4.25 -19.07
CA LYS A 157 38.75 4.10 -18.39
C LYS A 157 39.35 2.71 -18.55
N ASN A 158 38.52 1.66 -18.49
CA ASN A 158 38.97 0.29 -18.71
C ASN A 158 39.51 0.12 -20.13
N GLN A 159 38.82 0.65 -21.13
CA GLN A 159 39.27 0.63 -22.52
C GLN A 159 40.61 1.35 -22.69
N GLU A 160 40.76 2.55 -22.11
CA GLU A 160 42.03 3.31 -22.11
C GLU A 160 43.18 2.49 -21.48
N LEU A 161 42.92 1.80 -20.36
CA LEU A 161 43.90 0.94 -19.71
C LEU A 161 44.28 -0.28 -20.55
N VAL A 162 43.31 -0.91 -21.21
CA VAL A 162 43.55 -2.04 -22.13
C VAL A 162 44.45 -1.59 -23.28
N ASP A 163 44.21 -0.41 -23.84
CA ASP A 163 45.01 0.11 -24.96
C ASP A 163 46.43 0.49 -24.52
N LEU A 164 46.59 1.12 -23.35
CA LEU A 164 47.91 1.36 -22.74
C LEU A 164 48.68 0.06 -22.46
N TYR A 165 47.99 -0.97 -21.97
CA TYR A 165 48.59 -2.27 -21.69
C TYR A 165 49.05 -2.98 -22.98
N ARG A 166 48.24 -2.91 -24.04
CA ARG A 166 48.62 -3.41 -25.38
C ARG A 166 49.86 -2.70 -25.89
N GLU A 167 49.95 -1.37 -25.76
CA GLU A 167 51.12 -0.60 -26.19
C GLU A 167 52.37 -0.96 -25.38
N LYS A 168 52.25 -1.06 -24.05
CA LYS A 168 53.33 -1.52 -23.16
C LYS A 168 53.83 -2.91 -23.55
N THR A 169 52.92 -3.84 -23.84
CA THR A 169 53.26 -5.20 -24.26
C THR A 169 54.01 -5.19 -25.60
N LYS A 170 53.57 -4.36 -26.55
CA LYS A 170 54.26 -4.18 -27.85
C LYS A 170 55.69 -3.65 -27.67
N LYS A 171 55.88 -2.61 -26.84
CA LYS A 171 57.20 -2.05 -26.52
C LYS A 171 58.10 -3.07 -25.81
N LEU A 172 57.55 -3.85 -24.86
CA LEU A 172 58.28 -4.91 -24.18
C LEU A 172 58.74 -6.00 -25.15
N ALA A 173 57.88 -6.43 -26.08
CA ALA A 173 58.23 -7.40 -27.11
C ALA A 173 59.38 -6.91 -28.01
N GLN A 174 59.32 -5.63 -28.43
CA GLN A 174 60.40 -4.99 -29.21
C GLN A 174 61.72 -4.98 -28.44
N MET A 175 61.71 -4.54 -27.17
CA MET A 175 62.91 -4.47 -26.34
C MET A 175 63.49 -5.86 -26.06
N THR A 176 62.64 -6.86 -25.80
CA THR A 176 63.07 -8.25 -25.59
C THR A 176 63.74 -8.82 -26.84
N ASN A 177 63.21 -8.51 -28.03
CA ASN A 177 63.82 -8.95 -29.29
C ASN A 177 65.20 -8.31 -29.49
N LEU A 178 65.30 -6.99 -29.29
CA LEU A 178 66.58 -6.28 -29.38
C LEU A 178 67.61 -6.82 -28.39
N TYR A 179 67.19 -7.08 -27.14
CA TYR A 179 68.06 -7.68 -26.13
C TYR A 179 68.55 -9.08 -26.54
N ARG A 180 67.67 -9.94 -27.09
CA ARG A 180 68.06 -11.26 -27.61
C ARG A 180 69.05 -11.16 -28.76
N LEU A 181 68.85 -10.24 -29.70
CA LEU A 181 69.76 -9.99 -30.82
C LEU A 181 71.15 -9.57 -30.32
N LEU A 182 71.21 -8.61 -29.39
CA LEU A 182 72.47 -8.14 -28.79
C LEU A 182 73.17 -9.27 -28.02
N LYS A 183 72.43 -10.04 -27.22
CA LYS A 183 72.96 -11.19 -26.48
C LYS A 183 73.54 -12.25 -27.42
N ALA A 184 72.83 -12.57 -28.51
CA ALA A 184 73.31 -13.52 -29.52
C ALA A 184 74.59 -13.04 -30.21
N ARG A 185 74.66 -11.75 -30.57
CA ARG A 185 75.87 -11.13 -31.15
C ARG A 185 77.05 -11.18 -30.17
N ALA A 186 76.84 -10.82 -28.91
CA ALA A 186 77.89 -10.88 -27.89
C ALA A 186 78.38 -12.32 -27.66
N MET A 187 77.46 -13.30 -27.61
CA MET A 187 77.85 -14.71 -27.47
C MET A 187 78.64 -15.19 -28.68
N LYS A 188 78.18 -14.87 -29.90
CA LYS A 188 78.89 -15.18 -31.14
C LYS A 188 80.31 -14.60 -31.13
N SER A 189 80.46 -13.33 -30.77
CA SER A 189 81.78 -12.69 -30.68
C SER A 189 82.71 -13.39 -29.67
N ARG A 190 82.21 -13.74 -28.47
CA ARG A 190 83.02 -14.50 -27.49
C ARG A 190 83.40 -15.89 -28.01
N MET A 191 82.49 -16.56 -28.72
CA MET A 191 82.75 -17.86 -29.32
C MET A 191 83.78 -17.78 -30.45
N GLU A 192 83.76 -16.73 -31.27
CA GLU A 192 84.77 -16.45 -32.30
C GLU A 192 86.14 -16.16 -31.67
N THR A 193 86.21 -15.35 -30.61
CA THR A 193 87.47 -15.09 -29.88
C THR A 193 88.02 -16.37 -29.27
N ALA A 194 87.20 -17.15 -28.56
CA ALA A 194 87.62 -18.42 -27.97
C ALA A 194 88.05 -19.44 -29.04
N ALA A 195 87.35 -19.52 -30.18
CA ALA A 195 87.73 -20.39 -31.29
C ALA A 195 89.07 -19.96 -31.92
N SER A 196 89.31 -18.64 -32.07
CA SER A 196 90.57 -18.09 -32.56
C SER A 196 91.73 -18.38 -31.58
N GLU A 197 91.51 -18.21 -30.28
CA GLU A 197 92.45 -18.60 -29.22
C GLU A 197 92.74 -20.10 -29.28
N ASN A 198 91.71 -20.94 -29.44
CA ASN A 198 91.88 -22.40 -29.53
C ASN A 198 92.63 -22.81 -30.82
N ALA A 199 92.37 -22.13 -31.94
CA ALA A 199 93.07 -22.37 -33.21
C ALA A 199 94.54 -21.93 -33.12
N SER A 200 94.82 -20.77 -32.53
CA SER A 200 96.19 -20.30 -32.29
C SER A 200 96.92 -21.17 -31.28
N GLN A 201 96.24 -21.66 -30.24
CA GLN A 201 96.78 -22.65 -29.29
C GLN A 201 97.09 -23.99 -29.98
N THR A 202 96.21 -24.46 -30.87
CA THR A 202 96.43 -25.67 -31.67
C THR A 202 97.63 -25.50 -32.60
N LEU A 203 97.72 -24.38 -33.32
CA LEU A 203 98.89 -24.06 -34.15
C LEU A 203 100.18 -23.97 -33.31
N HIS A 204 100.12 -23.44 -32.09
CA HIS A 204 101.27 -23.39 -31.19
C HIS A 204 101.72 -24.77 -30.69
N CYS A 205 100.77 -25.68 -30.42
CA CYS A 205 101.06 -27.09 -30.18
C CYS A 205 101.66 -27.79 -31.41
N MET A 206 101.30 -27.42 -32.64
CA MET A 206 101.89 -27.99 -33.86
C MET A 206 103.34 -27.54 -34.10
N THR A 207 103.77 -26.40 -33.56
CA THR A 207 105.17 -25.91 -33.64
C THR A 207 106.08 -26.51 -32.56
N THR A 208 105.53 -27.22 -31.57
CA THR A 208 106.31 -27.87 -30.50
C THR A 208 106.04 -29.38 -30.45
N GLN A 209 106.88 -30.09 -31.20
CA GLN A 209 107.21 -31.52 -31.14
C GLN A 209 106.23 -32.58 -31.68
N SER A 210 106.80 -33.33 -32.62
CA SER A 210 106.70 -34.78 -32.85
C SER A 210 106.15 -35.63 -31.70
N GLY A 211 105.10 -36.43 -32.00
CA GLY A 211 104.67 -37.57 -31.18
C GLY A 211 103.43 -38.25 -31.76
N PRO A 212 103.30 -39.60 -31.70
CA PRO A 212 102.42 -40.36 -32.59
C PRO A 212 100.95 -40.47 -32.16
N VAL A 213 100.14 -40.75 -33.19
CA VAL A 213 98.69 -40.98 -33.25
C VAL A 213 98.23 -42.23 -32.48
N MET A 214 97.05 -42.17 -31.82
CA MET A 214 96.14 -43.32 -31.64
C MET A 214 94.69 -42.85 -31.26
N PRO A 215 93.63 -43.70 -31.32
CA PRO A 215 92.38 -43.48 -32.06
C PRO A 215 91.13 -43.23 -31.17
N PRO A 216 89.93 -43.00 -31.74
CA PRO A 216 88.75 -42.50 -31.02
C PRO A 216 87.75 -43.59 -30.60
N PRO A 217 86.85 -43.28 -29.64
CA PRO A 217 85.54 -43.94 -29.56
C PRO A 217 84.39 -42.90 -29.36
N PRO A 218 83.10 -43.29 -29.27
CA PRO A 218 82.17 -43.20 -30.38
C PRO A 218 81.03 -42.18 -30.14
N SER A 219 80.30 -41.90 -31.22
CA SER A 219 79.16 -41.01 -31.35
C SER A 219 77.81 -41.67 -31.01
N ALA A 220 76.90 -40.88 -30.41
CA ALA A 220 75.45 -40.73 -30.72
C ALA A 220 74.59 -40.45 -29.45
N PRO A 221 73.35 -39.90 -29.56
CA PRO A 221 72.73 -39.14 -30.65
C PRO A 221 72.18 -37.76 -30.22
N PHE A 222 71.94 -36.95 -31.24
CA PHE A 222 71.11 -35.75 -31.26
C PHE A 222 69.63 -36.12 -31.01
N MET A 223 68.85 -35.31 -30.27
CA MET A 223 67.43 -35.10 -30.55
C MET A 223 66.92 -33.77 -30.00
N ALA A 224 65.90 -33.29 -30.71
CA ALA A 224 65.44 -31.93 -30.79
C ALA A 224 64.66 -31.44 -29.56
N ASN A 225 64.81 -30.15 -29.31
CA ASN A 225 63.86 -29.35 -28.57
C ASN A 225 62.54 -29.28 -29.36
N THR A 226 61.45 -29.75 -28.76
CA THR A 226 60.08 -29.36 -29.14
C THR A 226 59.24 -29.14 -27.90
N GLY A 227 58.57 -27.99 -27.87
CA GLY A 227 57.17 -27.92 -27.44
C GLY A 227 56.83 -27.94 -25.95
N ASN A 228 56.40 -26.77 -25.49
CA ASN A 228 55.18 -26.53 -24.70
C ASN A 228 55.21 -26.66 -23.16
N SER A 229 55.07 -25.48 -22.55
CA SER A 229 54.04 -25.15 -21.55
C SER A 229 54.11 -25.85 -20.18
N ARG A 230 54.88 -25.26 -19.27
CA ARG A 230 54.58 -25.32 -17.84
C ARG A 230 53.46 -24.31 -17.54
N THR A 231 52.24 -24.81 -17.35
CA THR A 231 51.17 -24.07 -16.68
C THR A 231 51.49 -23.98 -15.18
N PRO A 232 51.38 -22.81 -14.54
CA PRO A 232 51.11 -22.72 -13.12
C PRO A 232 49.59 -22.71 -12.93
N ASN A 233 49.06 -23.82 -12.42
CA ASN A 233 47.82 -23.95 -11.65
C ASN A 233 46.68 -22.97 -11.94
N THR A 234 45.82 -23.31 -12.90
CA THR A 234 44.39 -22.97 -12.82
C THR A 234 43.67 -24.07 -12.02
N PRO A 235 42.93 -23.74 -10.96
CA PRO A 235 42.01 -24.69 -10.35
C PRO A 235 40.90 -25.01 -11.36
N SER A 236 40.82 -26.27 -11.79
CA SER A 236 39.68 -26.80 -12.52
C SER A 236 38.50 -26.92 -11.54
N TYR A 237 37.45 -26.11 -11.75
CA TYR A 237 36.19 -26.29 -11.05
C TYR A 237 35.32 -27.28 -11.83
N PRO A 238 34.76 -28.32 -11.18
CA PRO A 238 33.74 -29.16 -11.81
C PRO A 238 32.48 -28.31 -12.05
N TYR A 239 32.10 -28.18 -13.32
CA TYR A 239 30.83 -27.59 -13.73
C TYR A 239 29.69 -28.57 -13.40
N SER A 240 28.78 -28.15 -12.53
CA SER A 240 27.51 -28.82 -12.27
C SER A 240 26.38 -28.03 -12.93
N ALA A 241 25.50 -28.71 -13.67
CA ALA A 241 24.43 -28.15 -14.49
C ALA A 241 23.23 -27.58 -13.70
N ARG A 242 23.43 -27.06 -12.48
CA ARG A 242 22.42 -26.30 -11.72
C ARG A 242 23.12 -25.20 -10.91
N GLY A 243 23.08 -23.98 -11.42
CA GLY A 243 23.83 -22.84 -10.88
C GLY A 243 23.34 -22.38 -9.50
N VAL A 244 24.20 -22.50 -8.49
CA VAL A 244 24.32 -21.58 -7.33
C VAL A 244 25.75 -21.67 -6.80
N GLU A 245 26.56 -20.61 -6.92
CA GLU A 245 27.88 -20.53 -6.27
C GLU A 245 27.73 -20.33 -4.75
N ARG A 246 28.46 -21.11 -3.95
CA ARG A 246 28.62 -20.91 -2.49
C ARG A 246 29.92 -20.14 -2.24
N LEU A 247 29.82 -18.89 -1.81
CA LEU A 247 30.95 -18.11 -1.30
C LEU A 247 31.32 -18.51 0.14
N HIS A 248 32.62 -18.51 0.45
CA HIS A 248 33.22 -18.89 1.74
C HIS A 248 32.96 -17.89 2.88
N ARG A 249 33.03 -18.41 4.10
CA ARG A 249 32.56 -17.89 5.41
C ARG A 249 33.16 -16.56 5.91
N ALA A 250 34.21 -16.02 5.29
CA ALA A 250 34.98 -14.89 5.84
C ALA A 250 34.48 -13.48 5.44
N GLN A 251 33.39 -13.35 4.67
CA GLN A 251 32.83 -12.04 4.26
C GLN A 251 31.39 -11.82 4.74
N ARG A 252 31.10 -12.05 6.02
CA ARG A 252 29.80 -11.71 6.61
C ARG A 252 29.96 -10.68 7.73
N SER A 253 29.49 -9.46 7.48
CA SER A 253 29.02 -8.53 8.51
C SER A 253 27.53 -8.25 8.27
N GLY A 254 26.69 -8.71 9.21
CA GLY A 254 25.30 -8.32 9.55
C GLY A 254 24.24 -8.27 8.44
N THR A 255 22.97 -8.64 8.58
CA THR A 255 22.09 -9.12 9.65
C THR A 255 20.85 -9.69 8.91
N GLY A 256 20.28 -10.80 9.39
CA GLY A 256 19.36 -11.64 8.61
C GLY A 256 17.94 -11.13 8.45
N SER A 257 17.19 -11.79 7.55
CA SER A 257 15.74 -11.93 7.69
C SER A 257 15.19 -13.13 6.91
N SER A 258 14.09 -13.64 7.41
CA SER A 258 13.48 -14.95 7.19
C SER A 258 12.57 -15.00 5.96
N ARG A 259 12.40 -16.22 5.47
CA ARG A 259 11.63 -16.67 4.30
C ARG A 259 10.14 -16.30 4.39
N ILE A 260 9.50 -16.03 3.24
CA ILE A 260 8.16 -16.52 2.89
C ILE A 260 8.05 -16.65 1.35
N SER A 261 7.41 -17.75 0.98
CA SER A 261 7.21 -18.36 -0.33
C SER A 261 6.14 -17.68 -1.20
N ARG A 262 6.36 -17.72 -2.51
CA ARG A 262 5.45 -17.29 -3.59
C ARG A 262 4.89 -18.53 -4.29
N PRO A 263 3.63 -18.52 -4.77
CA PRO A 263 3.26 -19.34 -5.92
C PRO A 263 2.98 -18.52 -7.17
N GLN A 264 3.06 -19.24 -8.29
CA GLN A 264 3.15 -18.81 -9.68
C GLN A 264 1.89 -18.14 -10.26
N LYS A 265 2.08 -17.36 -11.33
CA LYS A 265 1.04 -16.94 -12.27
C LYS A 265 0.81 -18.02 -13.34
N PRO A 266 -0.39 -18.06 -13.94
CA PRO A 266 -0.52 -18.28 -15.38
C PRO A 266 -1.10 -17.04 -16.09
N SER A 267 -1.01 -17.08 -17.41
CA SER A 267 -1.15 -15.98 -18.37
C SER A 267 -2.57 -15.78 -18.91
N LYS A 268 -2.87 -14.53 -19.35
CA LYS A 268 -3.85 -14.05 -20.35
C LYS A 268 -5.35 -14.39 -20.21
N ALA A 269 -6.19 -13.35 -20.07
CA ALA A 269 -7.49 -13.19 -20.76
C ALA A 269 -8.01 -11.74 -20.64
N MET A 270 -8.90 -11.36 -21.58
CA MET A 270 -9.38 -10.03 -21.99
C MET A 270 -9.90 -9.05 -20.92
N VAL A 271 -9.72 -7.76 -21.23
CA VAL A 271 -10.45 -6.60 -20.69
C VAL A 271 -11.82 -6.51 -21.37
N PRO A 272 -12.94 -6.30 -20.67
CA PRO A 272 -14.15 -5.76 -21.27
C PRO A 272 -14.17 -4.23 -21.17
N ASP A 273 -14.46 -3.58 -22.30
CA ASP A 273 -14.70 -2.15 -22.45
C ASP A 273 -15.78 -1.62 -21.49
N LEU A 274 -15.51 -0.47 -20.86
CA LEU A 274 -16.51 0.36 -20.19
C LEU A 274 -17.05 1.42 -21.18
N PRO A 275 -18.37 1.54 -21.37
CA PRO A 275 -18.93 2.62 -22.16
C PRO A 275 -19.16 3.89 -21.33
N GLY A 276 -18.72 5.02 -21.89
CA GLY A 276 -19.51 6.26 -21.93
C GLY A 276 -19.48 7.17 -20.70
N HIS A 277 -18.63 8.20 -20.76
CA HIS A 277 -18.76 9.43 -19.97
C HIS A 277 -20.09 10.14 -20.28
N ALA A 278 -20.97 10.25 -19.29
CA ALA A 278 -22.03 11.25 -19.27
C ALA A 278 -21.63 12.38 -18.32
N VAL A 279 -21.22 13.51 -18.91
CA VAL A 279 -20.97 14.77 -18.20
C VAL A 279 -22.32 15.41 -17.87
N LEU A 280 -22.75 15.35 -16.61
CA LEU A 280 -23.89 16.13 -16.14
C LEU A 280 -23.46 17.57 -15.91
N ASN A 281 -23.76 18.42 -16.89
CA ASN A 281 -23.68 19.87 -16.77
C ASN A 281 -24.73 20.39 -15.78
N VAL A 282 -24.32 20.72 -14.55
CA VAL A 282 -25.15 21.46 -13.60
C VAL A 282 -24.80 22.95 -13.70
N ARG A 283 -25.35 23.63 -14.71
CA ARG A 283 -25.41 25.11 -14.78
C ARG A 283 -26.56 25.56 -15.68
N THR A 284 -27.79 25.57 -15.16
CA THR A 284 -28.82 26.63 -15.38
C THR A 284 -30.13 26.23 -14.71
N ALA A 285 -30.46 26.89 -13.59
CA ALA A 285 -31.84 27.10 -13.10
C ALA A 285 -31.81 27.99 -11.85
N LEU A 286 -31.33 29.23 -12.02
CA LEU A 286 -31.59 30.31 -11.08
C LEU A 286 -32.00 31.55 -11.88
N ALA A 287 -33.23 31.51 -12.36
CA ALA A 287 -34.01 32.67 -12.73
C ALA A 287 -35.49 32.29 -12.62
N ASP A 288 -36.27 33.19 -12.03
CA ASP A 288 -37.72 33.16 -11.89
C ASP A 288 -38.36 32.16 -10.93
N ARG A 289 -38.52 32.62 -9.69
CA ARG A 289 -39.89 32.71 -9.13
C ARG A 289 -39.99 33.80 -8.07
N ALA A 290 -40.61 34.90 -8.47
CA ALA A 290 -41.09 35.97 -7.62
C ALA A 290 -42.04 35.43 -6.55
N LYS A 291 -41.86 35.91 -5.31
CA LYS A 291 -42.75 35.67 -4.18
C LYS A 291 -44.02 36.50 -4.37
N GLN A 292 -45.17 35.84 -4.47
CA GLN A 292 -46.48 36.44 -4.21
C GLN A 292 -46.80 36.23 -2.74
N ASP A 293 -46.86 37.34 -1.99
CA ASP A 293 -47.40 37.41 -0.64
C ASP A 293 -48.93 37.37 -0.70
N HIS A 294 -49.53 36.26 -0.25
CA HIS A 294 -50.93 36.24 0.17
C HIS A 294 -51.02 35.86 1.64
N ARG A 295 -51.07 36.91 2.45
CA ARG A 295 -51.29 36.89 3.89
C ARG A 295 -52.79 36.88 4.16
N THR A 296 -53.34 35.76 4.60
CA THR A 296 -54.69 35.71 5.18
C THR A 296 -54.55 35.56 6.69
N ARG A 297 -54.72 36.67 7.41
CA ARG A 297 -54.84 36.69 8.88
C ARG A 297 -56.20 36.13 9.26
N LEU A 298 -56.22 35.07 10.08
CA LEU A 298 -57.38 34.70 10.89
C LEU A 298 -57.11 35.10 12.35
N ALA A 299 -58.16 35.60 13.01
CA ALA A 299 -58.11 36.30 14.28
C ALA A 299 -57.83 35.38 15.49
N ASN A 300 -57.18 35.98 16.50
CA ASN A 300 -56.83 35.38 17.78
C ASN A 300 -58.07 34.89 18.54
N SER A 301 -58.02 33.65 19.03
CA SER A 301 -58.83 33.18 20.15
C SER A 301 -57.90 32.78 21.29
N ASN A 302 -58.09 33.40 22.46
CA ASN A 302 -57.34 33.15 23.69
C ASN A 302 -57.55 31.70 24.16
N ARG A 303 -56.47 30.93 24.29
CA ARG A 303 -56.47 29.57 24.88
C ARG A 303 -55.41 29.50 26.00
N PRO A 304 -55.70 28.91 27.17
CA PRO A 304 -54.74 28.81 28.28
C PRO A 304 -53.61 27.83 27.94
N PRO A 305 -52.45 27.89 28.63
CA PRO A 305 -51.24 27.19 28.21
C PRO A 305 -51.36 25.70 28.51
N THR A 306 -51.56 24.90 27.47
CA THR A 306 -51.20 23.47 27.48
C THR A 306 -49.67 23.40 27.49
N VAL A 307 -49.10 22.56 28.35
CA VAL A 307 -47.66 22.33 28.52
C VAL A 307 -46.98 22.33 27.15
N SER A 308 -46.09 23.30 26.94
CA SER A 308 -45.34 23.47 25.71
C SER A 308 -44.58 22.18 25.41
N SER A 309 -44.98 21.48 24.35
CA SER A 309 -44.14 20.47 23.69
C SER A 309 -43.00 21.22 22.98
N GLN A 310 -42.12 21.86 23.76
CA GLN A 310 -40.87 22.38 23.24
C GLN A 310 -40.04 21.19 22.79
N LEU A 311 -39.75 21.14 21.49
CA LEU A 311 -38.71 20.27 20.97
C LEU A 311 -37.42 20.59 21.75
N PRO A 312 -36.69 19.59 22.25
CA PRO A 312 -35.45 19.84 22.96
C PRO A 312 -34.47 20.62 22.06
N PRO A 313 -33.63 21.49 22.63
CA PRO A 313 -32.67 22.29 21.87
C PRO A 313 -31.79 21.41 20.97
N GLU A 314 -31.41 21.91 19.79
CA GLU A 314 -30.61 21.16 18.80
C GLU A 314 -29.33 20.57 19.41
N GLU A 315 -28.73 21.26 20.37
CA GLU A 315 -27.53 20.81 21.09
C GLU A 315 -27.74 19.51 21.89
N GLU A 316 -28.89 19.36 22.54
CA GLU A 316 -29.24 18.16 23.32
C GLU A 316 -29.48 16.96 22.40
N ILE A 317 -30.06 17.22 21.23
CA ILE A 317 -30.28 16.23 20.18
C ILE A 317 -28.95 15.80 19.55
N LEU A 318 -28.05 16.75 19.26
CA LEU A 318 -26.73 16.49 18.68
C LEU A 318 -25.80 15.75 19.65
N ALA A 319 -25.84 16.09 20.94
CA ALA A 319 -25.03 15.42 21.97
C ALA A 319 -25.24 13.90 22.00
N ARG A 320 -26.46 13.46 21.68
CA ARG A 320 -26.83 12.04 21.64
C ARG A 320 -26.18 11.26 20.49
N PHE A 321 -25.85 11.90 19.37
CA PHE A 321 -25.27 11.23 18.20
C PHE A 321 -23.74 11.17 18.22
N GLY A 322 -23.10 11.78 19.24
CA GLY A 322 -21.64 11.81 19.40
C GLY A 322 -20.97 12.82 18.47
N LYS A 323 -19.75 13.27 18.79
CA LYS A 323 -18.95 14.11 17.89
C LYS A 323 -18.39 13.26 16.74
N PRO A 324 -18.31 13.76 15.49
CA PRO A 324 -17.56 13.06 14.46
C PRO A 324 -16.12 12.92 14.97
N SER A 325 -15.60 11.69 14.97
CA SER A 325 -14.19 11.41 15.29
C SER A 325 -13.33 11.58 14.06
#